data_AF-A0A2E3QBL8-F1
#
_entry.id   AF-A0A2E3QBL8-F1
#
_cell.length_a   1.000
_cell.length_b   1.000
_cell.length_c   1.000
_cell.angle_alpha   90.00
_cell.angle_beta   90.00
_cell.angle_gamma   90.00
#
_symmetry.space_group_name_H-M   'P 1'
#
loop_
_entity.id
_entity.type
_entity.pdbx_description
1 polymer ?
#
loop_
_entity_poly.entity_id
_entity_poly.type
_entity_poly.pdbx_seq_one_letter_code
_entity_poly.pdbx_strand_id
1 'polypeptide(L)'
;MAAQPPGANQISNTQGRSGSSDLPGHQYQGSVRYRDRAHAVATGRVRYRTTQREETQRSGGAQMDRISLIFNRLIQPLRRRVMLMVSRAVIKVVNDAGGIQKLQIVGYDGELLEGVERFQEYGLTSVPKGNAEAVATAVGGNRSHTIVIAVDDRRFRLKNLAPGEVALYDDLGQKVYLKRDGILIETDQPSGVTVNAPAATVNSDTVTTNATEVTVNAARAVINSDEIHLGAEGGQPIARVGDLVDVASGSSAGQWPIVSGSDKVRAG
;
A
#
# COMPACT_ATOMS: atom_id res chain seq x y z
N MET A 1 -27.78 -54.09 8.55
CA MET A 1 -27.59 -52.98 9.51
C MET A 1 -27.20 -51.77 8.67
N ALA A 2 -28.12 -50.89 8.28
CA ALA A 2 -28.71 -49.82 9.10
C ALA A 2 -27.61 -48.83 9.53
N ALA A 3 -27.38 -47.74 8.77
CA ALA A 3 -28.03 -46.41 8.89
C ALA A 3 -27.41 -45.58 10.04
N GLN A 4 -27.15 -44.27 9.96
CA GLN A 4 -27.51 -43.21 9.00
C GLN A 4 -26.62 -41.95 9.26
N PRO A 5 -26.39 -41.05 8.28
CA PRO A 5 -25.94 -39.66 8.52
C PRO A 5 -27.07 -38.64 8.19
N PRO A 6 -26.82 -37.32 8.10
CA PRO A 6 -26.48 -36.38 9.17
C PRO A 6 -27.60 -35.32 9.38
N GLY A 7 -27.62 -34.62 10.52
CA GLY A 7 -28.66 -33.64 10.87
C GLY A 7 -28.17 -32.19 10.90
N ALA A 8 -28.97 -31.27 10.36
CA ALA A 8 -28.66 -29.84 10.30
C ALA A 8 -29.72 -28.96 10.98
N ASN A 9 -29.29 -27.76 11.36
CA ASN A 9 -30.05 -26.50 11.27
C ASN A 9 -31.03 -26.06 12.41
N GLN A 10 -31.08 -24.73 12.55
CA GLN A 10 -32.15 -23.86 13.09
C GLN A 10 -32.32 -23.59 14.61
N ILE A 11 -31.99 -22.33 14.96
CA ILE A 11 -32.88 -21.29 15.52
C ILE A 11 -33.95 -21.72 16.55
N SER A 12 -33.84 -21.22 17.79
CA SER A 12 -35.00 -20.60 18.47
C SER A 12 -34.57 -19.56 19.51
N ASN A 13 -35.37 -18.51 19.63
CA ASN A 13 -35.19 -17.37 20.54
C ASN A 13 -36.36 -17.40 21.53
N THR A 14 -36.11 -17.42 22.84
CA THR A 14 -37.20 -17.42 23.84
C THR A 14 -36.85 -16.62 25.09
N GLN A 15 -37.88 -15.97 25.66
CA GLN A 15 -37.78 -14.89 26.66
C GLN A 15 -37.63 -15.39 28.12
N GLY A 16 -37.12 -14.53 29.02
CA GLY A 16 -37.01 -14.84 30.46
C GLY A 16 -36.74 -13.62 31.37
N ARG A 17 -37.78 -12.84 31.66
CA ARG A 17 -37.88 -11.65 32.54
C ARG A 17 -36.95 -11.47 33.78
N SER A 18 -36.80 -10.17 34.10
CA SER A 18 -36.72 -9.48 35.43
C SER A 18 -35.33 -8.99 35.89
N GLY A 19 -35.18 -7.76 36.43
CA GLY A 19 -36.15 -6.65 36.56
C GLY A 19 -35.56 -5.40 37.25
N SER A 20 -36.30 -4.26 37.24
CA SER A 20 -36.09 -3.00 38.01
C SER A 20 -34.73 -2.26 37.85
N SER A 21 -34.52 -0.95 38.08
CA SER A 21 -35.37 0.26 38.29
C SER A 21 -34.43 1.49 38.36
N ASP A 22 -34.75 2.73 37.98
CA ASP A 22 -35.83 3.32 37.17
C ASP A 22 -35.41 4.77 36.77
N LEU A 23 -36.14 5.43 35.86
CA LEU A 23 -35.90 6.83 35.45
C LEU A 23 -37.22 7.62 35.33
N PRO A 24 -37.43 8.69 36.12
CA PRO A 24 -38.64 9.52 36.01
C PRO A 24 -38.45 10.70 35.04
N GLY A 25 -39.06 10.60 33.86
CA GLY A 25 -39.40 11.77 33.04
C GLY A 25 -40.85 12.18 33.30
N HIS A 26 -41.08 13.38 33.85
CA HIS A 26 -42.45 13.87 34.11
C HIS A 26 -42.98 14.78 32.99
N GLN A 27 -44.25 14.57 32.66
CA GLN A 27 -44.96 15.14 31.52
C GLN A 27 -45.52 16.53 31.79
N TYR A 28 -45.75 17.28 30.70
CA TYR A 28 -46.63 18.45 30.69
C TYR A 28 -48.10 18.05 30.56
N GLN A 29 -48.95 18.49 31.49
CA GLN A 29 -50.36 18.81 31.23
C GLN A 29 -50.82 19.84 32.26
N GLY A 30 -51.79 20.70 31.93
CA GLY A 30 -52.10 21.85 32.79
C GLY A 30 -53.57 22.25 32.83
N SER A 31 -53.80 23.55 33.04
CA SER A 31 -55.04 24.32 32.89
C SER A 31 -55.86 24.70 34.14
N VAL A 32 -56.63 25.78 33.93
CA VAL A 32 -57.71 26.39 34.74
C VAL A 32 -57.30 27.45 35.80
N ARG A 33 -58.13 28.50 35.84
CA ARG A 33 -57.97 29.80 36.51
C ARG A 33 -58.92 29.90 37.72
N TYR A 34 -58.66 30.78 38.70
CA TYR A 34 -59.33 32.10 38.87
C TYR A 34 -59.07 32.74 40.27
N ARG A 35 -59.41 34.04 40.37
CA ARG A 35 -59.59 34.92 41.56
C ARG A 35 -58.37 35.63 42.17
N ASP A 36 -58.27 36.90 41.78
CA ASP A 36 -58.39 38.07 42.67
C ASP A 36 -57.85 37.97 44.11
N ARG A 37 -56.80 38.74 44.39
CA ARG A 37 -56.96 40.00 45.14
C ARG A 37 -55.74 40.92 45.00
N ALA A 38 -56.01 42.21 44.82
CA ALA A 38 -54.99 43.24 44.91
C ALA A 38 -54.59 43.49 46.38
N HIS A 39 -53.31 43.70 46.65
CA HIS A 39 -52.85 44.59 47.71
C HIS A 39 -51.51 45.21 47.30
N ALA A 40 -51.48 46.54 47.22
CA ALA A 40 -50.25 47.28 47.03
C ALA A 40 -49.54 47.49 48.37
N VAL A 41 -48.24 47.20 48.44
CA VAL A 41 -47.35 47.72 49.48
C VAL A 41 -46.07 48.21 48.81
N ALA A 42 -45.86 49.53 48.85
CA ALA A 42 -44.59 50.12 48.44
C ALA A 42 -43.58 49.99 49.59
N THR A 43 -42.45 49.31 49.36
CA THR A 43 -41.27 49.41 50.22
C THR A 43 -40.04 49.70 49.35
N GLY A 44 -39.54 50.94 49.44
CA GLY A 44 -38.35 51.33 48.72
C GLY A 44 -37.09 50.63 49.25
N ARG A 45 -36.19 50.24 48.35
CA ARG A 45 -34.83 49.81 48.72
C ARG A 45 -33.78 50.61 47.95
N VAL A 46 -33.17 51.52 48.71
CA VAL A 46 -31.75 51.94 48.68
C VAL A 46 -30.99 51.65 47.37
N ARG A 47 -30.66 52.72 46.63
CA ARG A 47 -29.62 52.67 45.59
C ARG A 47 -28.26 52.47 46.26
N TYR A 48 -27.67 51.29 46.14
CA TYR A 48 -26.24 51.13 46.43
C TYR A 48 -25.43 51.81 45.34
N ARG A 49 -24.82 52.93 45.69
CA ARG A 49 -23.85 53.67 44.88
C ARG A 49 -22.53 52.90 44.90
N THR A 50 -22.39 51.88 44.06
CA THR A 50 -21.09 51.21 43.87
C THR A 50 -20.10 52.25 43.37
N THR A 51 -19.13 52.57 44.23
CA THR A 51 -18.09 53.55 43.98
C THR A 51 -17.17 53.10 42.85
N GLN A 52 -16.85 54.01 41.93
CA GLN A 52 -15.78 53.83 40.96
C GLN A 52 -14.48 53.45 41.66
N ARG A 53 -13.91 52.28 41.34
CA ARG A 53 -12.49 51.96 41.58
C ARG A 53 -12.00 50.69 40.88
N GLU A 54 -12.18 50.58 39.55
CA GLU A 54 -11.59 49.45 38.80
C GLU A 54 -11.30 49.71 37.30
N GLU A 55 -11.20 50.96 36.84
CA GLU A 55 -10.96 51.25 35.41
C GLU A 55 -9.46 51.34 35.00
N THR A 56 -8.52 51.40 35.94
CA THR A 56 -7.10 51.65 35.62
C THR A 56 -6.33 50.44 35.07
N GLN A 57 -6.94 49.25 34.96
CA GLN A 57 -6.28 48.03 34.45
C GLN A 57 -6.89 47.40 33.19
N ARG A 58 -7.92 48.02 32.56
CA ARG A 58 -8.48 47.52 31.29
C ARG A 58 -7.99 48.24 30.02
N SER A 59 -7.34 49.40 30.15
CA SER A 59 -6.90 50.20 29.00
C SER A 59 -5.76 49.55 28.18
N GLY A 60 -4.80 48.90 28.86
CA GLY A 60 -3.65 48.27 28.18
C GLY A 60 -4.02 47.11 27.24
N GLY A 61 -5.05 46.34 27.58
CA GLY A 61 -5.54 45.23 26.74
C GLY A 61 -6.20 45.70 25.45
N ALA A 62 -7.04 46.73 25.52
CA ALA A 62 -7.78 47.25 24.36
C ALA A 62 -6.86 47.88 23.29
N GLN A 63 -5.70 48.41 23.69
CA GLN A 63 -4.70 48.94 22.75
C GLN A 63 -3.87 47.82 22.12
N MET A 64 -3.50 46.78 22.88
CA MET A 64 -2.88 45.55 22.38
C MET A 64 -3.77 44.81 21.37
N ASP A 65 -5.08 44.70 21.63
CA ASP A 65 -6.05 44.09 20.71
C ASP A 65 -6.16 44.84 19.38
N ARG A 66 -6.09 46.19 19.39
CA ARG A 66 -6.13 46.98 18.15
C ARG A 66 -4.87 46.82 17.30
N ILE A 67 -3.70 46.79 17.94
CA ILE A 67 -2.42 46.55 17.27
C ILE A 67 -2.39 45.13 16.69
N SER A 68 -2.82 44.13 17.45
CA SER A 68 -2.89 42.73 16.98
C SER A 68 -3.94 42.53 15.87
N LEU A 69 -5.07 43.23 15.90
CA LEU A 69 -6.08 43.24 14.82
C LEU A 69 -5.54 43.84 13.51
N ILE A 70 -4.83 44.97 13.59
CA ILE A 70 -4.20 45.61 12.42
C ILE A 70 -3.09 44.71 11.87
N PHE A 71 -2.22 44.19 12.73
CA PHE A 71 -1.16 43.26 12.35
C PHE A 71 -1.73 42.00 11.68
N ASN A 72 -2.76 41.38 12.29
CA ASN A 72 -3.45 40.23 11.71
C ASN A 72 -4.00 40.54 10.31
N ARG A 73 -4.66 41.69 10.10
CA ARG A 73 -5.15 42.10 8.77
C ARG A 73 -4.02 42.25 7.74
N LEU A 74 -2.87 42.80 8.13
CA LEU A 74 -1.72 42.96 7.24
C LEU A 74 -1.10 41.60 6.86
N ILE A 75 -1.06 40.63 7.78
CA ILE A 75 -0.53 39.28 7.47
C ILE A 75 -1.55 38.32 6.85
N GLN A 76 -2.86 38.62 6.83
CA GLN A 76 -3.90 37.75 6.23
C GLN A 76 -3.53 37.23 4.82
N PRO A 77 -3.09 38.06 3.85
CA PRO A 77 -2.79 37.58 2.50
C PRO A 77 -1.61 36.62 2.46
N LEU A 78 -0.58 36.90 3.27
CA LEU A 78 0.64 36.09 3.34
C LEU A 78 0.36 34.77 4.08
N ARG A 79 -0.39 34.81 5.19
CA ARG A 79 -0.91 33.63 5.88
C ARG A 79 -1.74 32.75 4.94
N ARG A 80 -2.64 33.33 4.13
CA ARG A 80 -3.43 32.57 3.14
C ARG A 80 -2.53 31.89 2.11
N ARG A 81 -1.55 32.59 1.54
CA ARG A 81 -0.59 31.98 0.60
C ARG A 81 0.16 30.82 1.24
N VAL A 82 0.70 31.01 2.45
CA VAL A 82 1.42 29.97 3.22
C VAL A 82 0.53 28.74 3.45
N MET A 83 -0.71 28.94 3.89
CA MET A 83 -1.67 27.84 4.12
C MET A 83 -2.09 27.09 2.85
N LEU A 84 -1.94 27.71 1.67
CA LEU A 84 -2.23 27.08 0.37
C LEU A 84 -1.01 26.39 -0.26
N MET A 85 0.22 26.60 0.27
CA MET A 85 1.45 26.12 -0.39
C MET A 85 1.53 24.61 -0.49
N VAL A 86 1.03 23.84 0.48
CA VAL A 86 1.11 22.37 0.48
C VAL A 86 -0.26 21.79 0.79
N SER A 87 -0.69 20.83 -0.01
CA SER A 87 -2.00 20.20 0.06
C SER A 87 -1.91 18.70 -0.22
N ARG A 88 -2.78 17.91 0.42
CA ARG A 88 -3.04 16.53 -0.02
C ARG A 88 -4.11 16.57 -1.11
N ALA A 89 -3.98 15.70 -2.09
CA ALA A 89 -4.93 15.54 -3.18
C ALA A 89 -5.11 14.07 -3.55
N VAL A 90 -6.14 13.77 -4.33
CA VAL A 90 -6.43 12.44 -4.89
C VAL A 90 -6.44 12.52 -6.41
N ILE A 91 -5.71 11.63 -7.07
CA ILE A 91 -5.61 11.57 -8.54
C ILE A 91 -6.93 11.08 -9.12
N LYS A 92 -7.41 11.72 -10.19
CA LYS A 92 -8.54 11.26 -11.00
C LYS A 92 -8.11 10.69 -12.34
N VAL A 93 -7.29 11.44 -13.08
CA VAL A 93 -6.79 11.06 -14.41
C VAL A 93 -5.30 11.37 -14.49
N VAL A 94 -4.57 10.52 -15.20
CA VAL A 94 -3.15 10.71 -15.56
C VAL A 94 -3.06 10.82 -17.08
N ASN A 95 -2.34 11.82 -17.58
CA ASN A 95 -1.93 11.94 -18.97
C ASN A 95 -0.40 11.81 -19.03
N ASP A 96 0.06 10.71 -19.62
CA ASP A 96 1.47 10.32 -19.71
C ASP A 96 2.08 10.54 -21.11
N ALA A 97 1.34 11.16 -22.03
CA ALA A 97 1.78 11.34 -23.42
C ALA A 97 2.66 12.60 -23.65
N GLY A 98 2.82 13.45 -22.64
CA GLY A 98 3.62 14.68 -22.71
C GLY A 98 5.04 14.50 -22.18
N GLY A 99 5.93 15.46 -22.46
CA GLY A 99 7.31 15.46 -21.92
C GLY A 99 7.39 15.58 -20.39
N ILE A 100 6.32 16.06 -19.74
CA ILE A 100 6.08 15.94 -18.30
C ILE A 100 4.68 15.36 -18.12
N GLN A 101 4.54 14.38 -17.23
CA GLN A 101 3.25 13.75 -16.90
C GLN A 101 2.31 14.78 -16.26
N LYS A 102 1.07 14.86 -16.76
CA LYS A 102 0.05 15.78 -16.27
C LYS A 102 -1.08 15.05 -15.57
N LEU A 103 -1.55 15.61 -14.46
CA LEU A 103 -2.57 15.03 -13.61
C LEU A 103 -3.83 15.90 -13.58
N GLN A 104 -4.98 15.23 -13.48
CA GLN A 104 -6.19 15.81 -12.90
C GLN A 104 -6.28 15.32 -11.45
N ILE A 105 -6.33 16.26 -10.50
CA ILE A 105 -6.35 15.97 -9.07
C ILE A 105 -7.53 16.67 -8.38
N VAL A 106 -8.06 16.04 -7.34
CA VAL A 106 -9.03 16.67 -6.42
C VAL A 106 -8.29 17.04 -5.13
N GLY A 107 -8.23 18.34 -4.84
CA GLY A 107 -7.64 18.91 -3.64
C GLY A 107 -8.59 18.94 -2.45
N TYR A 108 -8.28 19.83 -1.49
CA TYR A 108 -9.16 20.10 -0.35
C TYR A 108 -10.49 20.72 -0.80
N ASP A 109 -11.57 20.43 -0.07
CA ASP A 109 -12.94 20.90 -0.35
C ASP A 109 -13.46 20.59 -1.77
N GLY A 110 -12.93 19.54 -2.41
CA GLY A 110 -13.39 19.08 -3.73
C GLY A 110 -12.85 19.88 -4.92
N GLU A 111 -11.89 20.81 -4.71
CA GLU A 111 -11.26 21.60 -5.78
C GLU A 111 -10.65 20.69 -6.85
N LEU A 112 -11.20 20.72 -8.07
CA LEU A 112 -10.65 20.01 -9.22
C LEU A 112 -9.58 20.87 -9.89
N LEU A 113 -8.35 20.35 -9.95
CA LEU A 113 -7.24 20.96 -10.69
C LEU A 113 -6.86 20.05 -11.87
N GLU A 114 -6.64 20.68 -13.02
CA GLU A 114 -6.30 20.01 -14.29
C GLU A 114 -4.96 20.48 -14.83
N GLY A 115 -4.29 19.62 -15.61
CA GLY A 115 -2.99 19.93 -16.21
C GLY A 115 -1.85 20.04 -15.20
N VAL A 116 -2.04 19.59 -13.96
CA VAL A 116 -1.07 19.70 -12.86
C VAL A 116 0.14 18.83 -13.17
N GLU A 117 1.31 19.44 -13.25
CA GLU A 117 2.56 18.74 -13.61
C GLU A 117 3.04 17.87 -12.44
N ARG A 118 3.35 16.60 -12.72
CA ARG A 118 3.99 15.69 -11.78
C ARG A 118 5.46 15.54 -12.13
N PHE A 119 6.32 16.03 -11.25
CA PHE A 119 7.75 15.78 -11.31
C PHE A 119 8.05 14.38 -10.75
N GLN A 120 9.04 13.71 -11.34
CA GLN A 120 9.50 12.37 -10.97
C GLN A 120 11.04 12.37 -10.98
N GLU A 121 11.65 11.47 -10.21
CA GLU A 121 13.10 11.33 -10.15
C GLU A 121 13.65 10.75 -11.45
N TYR A 122 14.81 11.26 -11.92
CA TYR A 122 15.41 10.78 -13.16
C TYR A 122 15.77 9.28 -13.07
N GLY A 123 15.46 8.54 -14.14
CA GLY A 123 15.62 7.08 -14.20
C GLY A 123 14.46 6.28 -13.60
N LEU A 124 13.47 6.95 -12.99
CA LEU A 124 12.23 6.33 -12.49
C LEU A 124 11.02 6.96 -13.20
N THR A 125 10.13 6.14 -13.75
CA THR A 125 8.84 6.59 -14.28
C THR A 125 7.72 5.65 -13.84
N SER A 126 6.53 6.20 -13.64
CA SER A 126 5.37 5.46 -13.14
C SER A 126 4.06 6.16 -13.51
N VAL A 127 3.03 5.37 -13.84
CA VAL A 127 1.67 5.84 -14.14
C VAL A 127 0.73 5.39 -13.01
N PRO A 128 0.49 6.23 -11.98
CA PRO A 128 -0.31 5.85 -10.82
C PRO A 128 -1.79 5.69 -11.21
N LYS A 129 -2.46 4.70 -10.60
CA LYS A 129 -3.88 4.45 -10.86
C LYS A 129 -4.77 5.57 -10.30
N GLY A 130 -5.92 5.77 -10.93
CA GLY A 130 -6.97 6.65 -10.41
C GLY A 130 -7.33 6.31 -8.96
N ASN A 131 -7.55 7.35 -8.15
CA ASN A 131 -7.69 7.36 -6.69
C ASN A 131 -6.41 7.06 -5.87
N ALA A 132 -5.22 7.09 -6.47
CA ALA A 132 -3.96 7.23 -5.72
C ALA A 132 -3.85 8.60 -5.03
N GLU A 133 -3.03 8.70 -3.99
CA GLU A 133 -2.85 9.91 -3.18
C GLU A 133 -1.64 10.72 -3.63
N ALA A 134 -1.79 12.04 -3.68
CA ALA A 134 -0.73 12.96 -4.09
C ALA A 134 -0.45 14.01 -3.01
N VAL A 135 0.82 14.43 -2.93
CA VAL A 135 1.23 15.68 -2.26
C VAL A 135 1.43 16.73 -3.34
N ALA A 136 0.63 17.79 -3.27
CA ALA A 136 0.58 18.86 -4.26
C ALA A 136 1.00 20.20 -3.63
N THR A 137 1.94 20.87 -4.29
CA THR A 137 2.55 22.13 -3.86
C THR A 137 2.12 23.27 -4.78
N ALA A 138 1.49 24.31 -4.22
CA ALA A 138 1.14 25.53 -4.93
C ALA A 138 2.31 26.53 -4.86
N VAL A 139 2.98 26.75 -5.99
CA VAL A 139 4.18 27.60 -6.06
C VAL A 139 3.82 29.04 -5.68
N GLY A 140 4.48 29.57 -4.64
CA GLY A 140 4.17 30.89 -4.07
C GLY A 140 2.78 31.01 -3.43
N GLY A 141 2.10 29.88 -3.17
CA GLY A 141 0.71 29.84 -2.69
C GLY A 141 -0.33 30.13 -3.78
N ASN A 142 0.03 30.02 -5.07
CA ASN A 142 -0.87 30.19 -6.20
C ASN A 142 -1.43 28.82 -6.65
N ARG A 143 -2.74 28.56 -6.44
CA ARG A 143 -3.38 27.30 -6.83
C ARG A 143 -3.36 27.04 -8.34
N SER A 144 -3.35 28.08 -9.17
CA SER A 144 -3.19 27.96 -10.63
C SER A 144 -1.79 27.54 -11.07
N HIS A 145 -0.80 27.56 -10.17
CA HIS A 145 0.55 27.05 -10.40
C HIS A 145 0.88 25.98 -9.35
N THR A 146 0.07 24.92 -9.37
CA THR A 146 0.26 23.74 -8.53
C THR A 146 1.07 22.68 -9.28
N ILE A 147 1.98 22.02 -8.58
CA ILE A 147 2.75 20.85 -9.04
C ILE A 147 2.56 19.68 -8.06
N VAL A 148 2.68 18.45 -8.53
CA VAL A 148 2.72 17.24 -7.68
C VAL A 148 4.16 16.77 -7.53
N ILE A 149 4.57 16.59 -6.27
CA ILE A 149 5.95 16.25 -5.89
C ILE A 149 6.10 14.83 -5.33
N ALA A 150 4.99 14.20 -4.92
CA ALA A 150 4.97 12.83 -4.44
C ALA A 150 3.61 12.19 -4.70
N VAL A 151 3.61 10.90 -5.00
CA VAL A 151 2.40 10.06 -5.15
C VAL A 151 2.66 8.71 -4.48
N ASP A 152 1.69 8.21 -3.72
CA ASP A 152 1.67 6.85 -3.15
C ASP A 152 0.26 6.26 -3.31
N ASP A 153 0.15 4.94 -3.34
CA ASP A 153 -1.13 4.24 -3.42
C ASP A 153 -1.21 3.17 -2.32
N ARG A 154 -1.91 3.50 -1.23
CA ARG A 154 -2.08 2.62 -0.07
C ARG A 154 -2.68 1.24 -0.37
N ARG A 155 -3.32 1.07 -1.54
CA ARG A 155 -3.89 -0.20 -2.00
C ARG A 155 -2.80 -1.21 -2.35
N PHE A 156 -1.75 -0.73 -3.02
CA PHE A 156 -0.69 -1.56 -3.60
C PHE A 156 0.65 -1.42 -2.88
N ARG A 157 0.81 -0.38 -2.05
CA ARG A 157 2.00 -0.16 -1.22
C ARG A 157 2.46 -1.44 -0.51
N LEU A 158 3.68 -1.89 -0.81
CA LEU A 158 4.32 -3.02 -0.15
C LEU A 158 4.49 -2.75 1.36
N LYS A 159 4.24 -3.77 2.19
CA LYS A 159 4.17 -3.67 3.67
C LYS A 159 5.16 -4.64 4.32
N ASN A 160 5.45 -4.40 5.59
CA ASN A 160 6.27 -5.27 6.45
C ASN A 160 7.73 -5.43 6.02
N LEU A 161 8.30 -4.43 5.34
CA LEU A 161 9.75 -4.33 5.10
C LEU A 161 10.48 -4.12 6.43
N ALA A 162 11.64 -4.76 6.61
CA ALA A 162 12.53 -4.48 7.72
C ALA A 162 13.24 -3.11 7.53
N PRO A 163 13.69 -2.46 8.61
CA PRO A 163 14.39 -1.17 8.52
C PRO A 163 15.57 -1.19 7.55
N GLY A 164 15.52 -0.29 6.56
CA GLY A 164 16.54 -0.12 5.53
C GLY A 164 16.38 -1.01 4.28
N GLU A 165 15.40 -1.92 4.23
CA GLU A 165 15.09 -2.64 2.99
C GLU A 165 14.38 -1.74 1.97
N VAL A 166 14.55 -2.05 0.68
CA VAL A 166 14.03 -1.22 -0.43
C VAL A 166 13.42 -2.13 -1.48
N ALA A 167 12.29 -1.74 -2.06
CA ALA A 167 11.66 -2.49 -3.15
C ALA A 167 11.12 -1.57 -4.25
N LEU A 168 11.26 -2.02 -5.50
CA LEU A 168 10.41 -1.59 -6.61
C LEU A 168 9.25 -2.58 -6.71
N TYR A 169 8.03 -2.09 -6.88
CA TYR A 169 6.81 -2.91 -6.93
C TYR A 169 5.73 -2.26 -7.79
N ASP A 170 4.76 -3.06 -8.24
CA ASP A 170 3.58 -2.60 -9.00
C ASP A 170 2.24 -3.01 -8.34
N ASP A 171 1.14 -2.72 -9.02
CA ASP A 171 -0.21 -3.06 -8.56
C ASP A 171 -0.62 -4.53 -8.80
N LEU A 172 0.20 -5.27 -9.53
CA LEU A 172 0.01 -6.69 -9.85
C LEU A 172 0.81 -7.62 -8.93
N GLY A 173 1.52 -7.06 -7.93
CA GLY A 173 2.32 -7.80 -6.96
C GLY A 173 3.74 -8.12 -7.42
N GLN A 174 4.14 -7.71 -8.62
CA GLN A 174 5.49 -7.88 -9.14
C GLN A 174 6.46 -7.03 -8.33
N LYS A 175 7.65 -7.54 -8.02
CA LYS A 175 8.63 -6.80 -7.23
C LYS A 175 10.09 -7.18 -7.49
N VAL A 176 10.95 -6.18 -7.33
CA VAL A 176 12.40 -6.32 -7.12
C VAL A 176 12.70 -5.79 -5.72
N TYR A 177 13.05 -6.70 -4.81
CA TYR A 177 13.10 -6.44 -3.37
C TYR A 177 14.50 -6.71 -2.83
N LEU A 178 15.17 -5.63 -2.39
CA LEU A 178 16.49 -5.64 -1.78
C LEU A 178 16.31 -5.81 -0.27
N LYS A 179 16.40 -7.06 0.17
CA LYS A 179 16.23 -7.50 1.55
C LYS A 179 17.55 -7.48 2.32
N ARG A 180 17.51 -7.66 3.63
CA ARG A 180 18.70 -7.81 4.49
C ARG A 180 19.42 -9.16 4.30
N ASP A 181 18.69 -10.16 3.81
CA ASP A 181 19.15 -11.54 3.59
C ASP A 181 19.40 -11.89 2.10
N GLY A 182 19.16 -10.97 1.17
CA GLY A 182 19.39 -11.18 -0.26
C GLY A 182 18.59 -10.25 -1.18
N ILE A 183 18.50 -10.62 -2.46
CA ILE A 183 17.65 -9.92 -3.45
C ILE A 183 16.60 -10.92 -3.94
N LEU A 184 15.34 -10.49 -3.94
CA LEU A 184 14.20 -11.26 -4.42
C LEU A 184 13.59 -10.57 -5.64
N ILE A 185 13.53 -11.27 -6.77
CA ILE A 185 12.81 -10.86 -7.98
C ILE A 185 11.64 -11.83 -8.13
N GLU A 186 10.42 -11.31 -8.09
CA GLU A 186 9.21 -12.13 -7.98
C GLU A 186 8.08 -11.55 -8.84
N THR A 187 7.37 -12.42 -9.55
CA THR A 187 6.19 -12.07 -10.35
C THR A 187 5.29 -13.31 -10.50
N ASP A 188 3.98 -13.10 -10.34
CA ASP A 188 2.94 -14.09 -10.64
C ASP A 188 2.39 -13.94 -12.07
N GLN A 189 2.98 -13.07 -12.90
CA GLN A 189 2.49 -12.82 -14.26
C GLN A 189 2.89 -13.96 -15.21
N PRO A 190 2.00 -14.42 -16.12
CA PRO A 190 2.27 -15.54 -17.02
C PRO A 190 3.52 -15.41 -17.91
N SER A 191 3.95 -14.19 -18.20
CA SER A 191 5.17 -13.91 -18.98
C SER A 191 6.47 -14.12 -18.18
N GLY A 192 6.39 -14.29 -16.86
CA GLY A 192 7.52 -14.56 -15.97
C GLY A 192 8.63 -13.50 -16.00
N VAL A 193 9.85 -13.94 -15.74
CA VAL A 193 11.07 -13.12 -15.79
C VAL A 193 11.88 -13.51 -17.03
N THR A 194 12.21 -12.55 -17.90
CA THR A 194 13.02 -12.76 -19.10
C THR A 194 14.25 -11.86 -19.08
N VAL A 195 15.44 -12.41 -19.39
CA VAL A 195 16.70 -11.66 -19.49
C VAL A 195 17.17 -11.64 -20.95
N ASN A 196 17.01 -10.50 -21.62
CA ASN A 196 17.48 -10.28 -22.99
C ASN A 196 18.75 -9.44 -22.97
N ALA A 197 19.90 -10.04 -23.30
CA ALA A 197 21.19 -9.34 -23.35
C ALA A 197 22.13 -9.95 -24.40
N PRO A 198 23.06 -9.17 -24.99
CA PRO A 198 24.09 -9.70 -25.90
C PRO A 198 25.08 -10.68 -25.22
N ALA A 199 25.23 -10.58 -23.89
CA ALA A 199 26.00 -11.49 -23.06
C ALA A 199 25.40 -11.50 -21.64
N ALA A 200 25.46 -12.66 -20.97
CA ALA A 200 25.05 -12.84 -19.59
C ALA A 200 26.01 -13.82 -18.88
N THR A 201 26.39 -13.51 -17.65
CA THR A 201 27.28 -14.31 -16.82
C THR A 201 26.73 -14.37 -15.40
N VAL A 202 26.68 -15.56 -14.82
CA VAL A 202 26.30 -15.78 -13.41
C VAL A 202 27.54 -16.26 -12.66
N ASN A 203 27.99 -15.46 -11.69
CA ASN A 203 29.14 -15.78 -10.83
C ASN A 203 28.63 -16.06 -9.41
N SER A 204 28.74 -17.32 -8.98
CA SER A 204 28.24 -17.79 -7.68
C SER A 204 28.83 -19.17 -7.36
N ASP A 205 29.04 -19.47 -6.09
CA ASP A 205 29.56 -20.78 -5.65
C ASP A 205 28.60 -21.94 -5.96
N THR A 206 27.28 -21.66 -5.99
CA THR A 206 26.23 -22.64 -6.29
C THR A 206 25.12 -21.97 -7.11
N VAL A 207 24.62 -22.67 -8.14
CA VAL A 207 23.41 -22.31 -8.89
C VAL A 207 22.41 -23.47 -8.79
N THR A 208 21.16 -23.18 -8.46
CA THR A 208 20.09 -24.17 -8.35
C THR A 208 18.89 -23.76 -9.19
N THR A 209 18.36 -24.66 -10.02
CA THR A 209 17.21 -24.42 -10.89
C THR A 209 16.10 -25.41 -10.57
N ASN A 210 15.04 -24.95 -9.90
CA ASN A 210 13.85 -25.75 -9.60
C ASN A 210 12.78 -25.50 -10.68
N ALA A 211 12.77 -26.33 -11.72
CA ALA A 211 11.83 -26.23 -12.84
C ALA A 211 11.37 -27.63 -13.29
N THR A 212 10.20 -27.71 -13.92
CA THR A 212 9.68 -28.94 -14.53
C THR A 212 10.45 -29.36 -15.78
N GLU A 213 11.04 -28.39 -16.48
CA GLU A 213 11.82 -28.56 -17.70
C GLU A 213 12.89 -27.45 -17.77
N VAL A 214 14.06 -27.79 -18.32
CA VAL A 214 15.14 -26.82 -18.60
C VAL A 214 15.65 -27.07 -20.02
N THR A 215 15.49 -26.07 -20.89
CA THR A 215 15.86 -26.16 -22.31
C THR A 215 17.04 -25.24 -22.61
N VAL A 216 18.11 -25.78 -23.21
CA VAL A 216 19.32 -25.02 -23.60
C VAL A 216 19.47 -25.01 -25.12
N ASN A 217 19.01 -23.92 -25.74
CA ASN A 217 19.10 -23.71 -27.20
C ASN A 217 20.41 -23.01 -27.57
N ALA A 218 21.47 -23.78 -27.85
CA ALA A 218 22.78 -23.25 -28.25
C ALA A 218 23.48 -24.14 -29.28
N ALA A 219 24.29 -23.55 -30.16
CA ALA A 219 25.12 -24.30 -31.11
C ALA A 219 26.23 -25.12 -30.42
N ARG A 220 26.60 -24.75 -29.19
CA ARG A 220 27.55 -25.46 -28.33
C ARG A 220 27.24 -25.19 -26.87
N ALA A 221 27.12 -26.24 -26.07
CA ALA A 221 27.18 -26.18 -24.61
C ALA A 221 28.52 -26.76 -24.14
N VAL A 222 29.08 -26.23 -23.05
CA VAL A 222 30.30 -26.73 -22.41
C VAL A 222 30.09 -26.77 -20.91
N ILE A 223 30.21 -27.96 -20.32
CA ILE A 223 30.16 -28.17 -18.87
C ILE A 223 31.56 -28.61 -18.44
N ASN A 224 32.20 -27.81 -17.59
CA ASN A 224 33.50 -28.13 -17.01
C ASN A 224 33.29 -28.58 -15.56
N SER A 225 33.03 -29.86 -15.38
CA SER A 225 32.91 -30.51 -14.07
C SER A 225 33.69 -31.83 -14.05
N ASP A 226 34.00 -32.31 -12.85
CA ASP A 226 34.59 -33.64 -12.64
C ASP A 226 33.55 -34.76 -12.80
N GLU A 227 32.28 -34.45 -12.54
CA GLU A 227 31.15 -35.37 -12.65
C GLU A 227 29.91 -34.64 -13.21
N ILE A 228 29.05 -35.39 -13.92
CA ILE A 228 27.73 -34.95 -14.38
C ILE A 228 26.78 -36.12 -14.14
N HIS A 229 25.74 -35.94 -13.31
CA HIS A 229 24.66 -36.91 -13.14
C HIS A 229 23.50 -36.57 -14.08
N LEU A 230 23.04 -37.53 -14.87
CA LEU A 230 21.83 -37.40 -15.70
C LEU A 230 20.85 -38.52 -15.34
N GLY A 231 19.64 -38.15 -14.93
CA GLY A 231 18.60 -39.07 -14.46
C GLY A 231 17.82 -38.47 -13.28
N ALA A 232 16.63 -39.00 -13.01
CA ALA A 232 15.93 -38.74 -11.75
C ALA A 232 16.46 -39.68 -10.66
N GLU A 233 16.23 -39.34 -9.39
CA GLU A 233 16.52 -40.24 -8.26
C GLU A 233 15.77 -41.57 -8.44
N GLY A 234 16.51 -42.70 -8.48
CA GLY A 234 15.95 -44.02 -8.77
C GLY A 234 15.62 -44.31 -10.25
N GLY A 235 16.01 -43.43 -11.18
CA GLY A 235 15.98 -43.72 -12.61
C GLY A 235 16.94 -44.86 -13.00
N GLN A 236 16.73 -45.46 -14.17
CA GLN A 236 17.71 -46.41 -14.71
C GLN A 236 19.02 -45.66 -15.01
N PRO A 237 20.18 -46.16 -14.56
CA PRO A 237 21.46 -45.50 -14.79
C PRO A 237 21.79 -45.46 -16.28
N ILE A 238 22.40 -44.37 -16.74
CA ILE A 238 23.13 -44.30 -18.01
C ILE A 238 24.13 -45.48 -18.07
N ALA A 239 24.16 -46.18 -19.20
CA ALA A 239 25.05 -47.31 -19.38
C ALA A 239 26.54 -46.88 -19.33
N ARG A 240 27.33 -47.66 -18.58
CA ARG A 240 28.73 -47.40 -18.21
C ARG A 240 29.66 -48.32 -18.99
N VAL A 241 30.94 -47.97 -19.07
CA VAL A 241 31.97 -48.90 -19.56
C VAL A 241 32.02 -50.12 -18.64
N GLY A 242 31.85 -51.31 -19.20
CA GLY A 242 31.70 -52.58 -18.49
C GLY A 242 30.26 -53.12 -18.42
N ASP A 243 29.23 -52.28 -18.60
CA ASP A 243 27.84 -52.74 -18.59
C ASP A 243 27.55 -53.62 -19.82
N LEU A 244 26.62 -54.56 -19.68
CA LEU A 244 26.30 -55.55 -20.73
C LEU A 244 25.11 -55.10 -21.59
N VAL A 245 25.32 -55.06 -22.90
CA VAL A 245 24.27 -54.89 -23.92
C VAL A 245 23.75 -56.27 -24.32
N ASP A 246 22.44 -56.47 -24.20
CA ASP A 246 21.78 -57.70 -24.66
C ASP A 246 21.47 -57.65 -26.16
N VAL A 247 22.02 -58.60 -26.92
CA VAL A 247 21.77 -58.77 -28.35
C VAL A 247 20.80 -59.93 -28.53
N ALA A 248 19.51 -59.60 -28.71
CA ALA A 248 18.41 -60.56 -28.64
C ALA A 248 18.35 -61.60 -29.79
N SER A 249 19.08 -61.41 -30.91
CA SER A 249 19.07 -62.36 -32.04
C SER A 249 20.26 -62.22 -32.98
N GLY A 250 20.48 -63.24 -33.82
CA GLY A 250 21.58 -63.33 -34.79
C GLY A 250 22.72 -64.23 -34.33
N SER A 251 23.76 -64.40 -35.17
CA SER A 251 24.95 -65.20 -34.83
C SER A 251 25.79 -64.63 -33.69
N SER A 252 25.54 -63.37 -33.32
CA SER A 252 26.18 -62.65 -32.21
C SER A 252 25.22 -62.45 -31.03
N ALA A 253 24.15 -63.25 -30.92
CA ALA A 253 23.22 -63.15 -29.80
C ALA A 253 23.89 -63.45 -28.45
N GLY A 254 23.52 -62.69 -27.42
CA GLY A 254 24.13 -62.77 -26.09
C GLY A 254 24.47 -61.39 -25.50
N GLN A 255 25.13 -61.40 -24.34
CA GLN A 255 25.51 -60.20 -23.60
C GLN A 255 26.93 -59.75 -23.96
N TRP A 256 27.07 -58.48 -24.38
CA TRP A 256 28.34 -57.90 -24.81
C TRP A 256 28.69 -56.66 -23.98
N PRO A 257 29.92 -56.54 -23.45
CA PRO A 257 30.29 -55.38 -22.64
C PRO A 257 30.45 -54.10 -23.48
N ILE A 258 30.03 -52.97 -22.92
CA ILE A 258 30.41 -51.64 -23.40
C ILE A 258 31.90 -51.47 -23.12
N VAL A 259 32.73 -51.54 -24.16
CA VAL A 259 34.20 -51.48 -24.06
C VAL A 259 34.77 -50.06 -24.10
N SER A 260 33.96 -49.04 -24.39
CA SER A 260 34.38 -47.63 -24.41
C SER A 260 33.19 -46.69 -24.19
N GLY A 261 33.45 -45.49 -23.67
CA GLY A 261 32.44 -44.51 -23.26
C GLY A 261 33.06 -43.15 -22.92
N SER A 262 32.30 -42.27 -22.26
CA SER A 262 32.82 -40.99 -21.76
C SER A 262 33.40 -41.16 -20.35
N ASP A 263 34.61 -40.67 -20.12
CA ASP A 263 35.23 -40.68 -18.78
C ASP A 263 34.54 -39.73 -17.78
N LYS A 264 33.78 -38.73 -18.29
CA LYS A 264 33.22 -37.61 -17.52
C LYS A 264 31.70 -37.67 -17.30
N VAL A 265 30.95 -38.28 -18.21
CA VAL A 265 29.49 -38.42 -18.08
C VAL A 265 29.22 -39.73 -17.37
N ARG A 266 28.61 -39.66 -16.17
CA ARG A 266 28.30 -40.84 -15.36
C ARG A 266 26.82 -40.87 -15.00
N ALA A 267 26.30 -42.07 -14.87
CA ALA A 267 25.03 -42.25 -14.18
C ALA A 267 25.24 -42.15 -12.67
N GLY A 268 24.28 -41.52 -11.98
CA GLY A 268 23.93 -41.99 -10.63
C GLY A 268 23.44 -43.44 -10.73
#